data_AF-A0A4D6WS05-F1
#
_entry.id   AF-A0A4D6WS05-F1
#
_cell.length_a   1.000
_cell.length_b   1.000
_cell.length_c   1.000
_cell.angle_alpha   90.00
_cell.angle_beta   90.00
_cell.angle_gamma   90.00
#
_symmetry.space_group_name_H-M   'P 1'
#
loop_
_entity.id
_entity.type
_entity.pdbx_description
1 polymer ?
#
loop_
_entity_poly.entity_id
_entity_poly.type
_entity_poly.pdbx_seq_one_letter_code
_entity_poly.pdbx_strand_id
1 'polypeptide(L)' 'MTSNKEINSSNLTIEEINNKIITLKKELILLKIQKTTKQTIKPHLLKKIKNQVAKIMTLKTRYINQNTTNG' A
#
# COMPACT_ATOMS: atom_id res chain seq x y z
N MET A 1 -11.35 19.95 -2.09
CA MET A 1 -10.03 19.77 -1.44
C MET A 1 -9.85 18.31 -1.08
N THR A 2 -9.08 17.58 -1.87
CA THR A 2 -8.82 16.14 -1.69
C THR A 2 -7.86 15.94 -0.53
N SER A 3 -8.32 15.34 0.56
CA SER A 3 -7.50 14.87 1.67
C SER A 3 -6.59 13.73 1.21
N ASN A 4 -5.51 14.08 0.49
CA ASN A 4 -4.35 13.22 0.37
C ASN A 4 -3.69 13.21 1.75
N LYS A 5 -4.10 12.27 2.62
CA LYS A 5 -3.32 11.91 3.78
C LYS A 5 -2.03 11.28 3.25
N GLU A 6 -1.04 12.13 3.01
CA GLU A 6 0.34 11.73 2.79
C GLU A 6 0.69 10.75 3.91
N ILE A 7 1.30 9.63 3.52
CA ILE A 7 1.78 8.65 4.48
C ILE A 7 2.97 9.30 5.18
N ASN A 8 2.71 10.01 6.27
CA ASN A 8 3.74 10.51 7.19
C ASN A 8 4.47 9.28 7.73
N SER A 9 5.69 9.05 7.21
CA SER A 9 6.51 7.88 7.50
C SER A 9 7.17 7.90 8.88
N SER A 10 6.94 8.94 9.67
CA SER A 10 7.70 9.18 10.89
C SER A 10 7.27 8.32 12.08
N ASN A 11 6.04 7.76 12.10
CA ASN A 11 5.48 7.07 13.27
C ASN A 11 4.76 5.74 12.98
N LEU A 12 5.00 5.12 11.83
CA LEU A 12 4.31 3.86 11.49
C LEU A 12 4.99 2.67 12.17
N THR A 13 4.27 1.96 13.03
CA THR A 13 4.76 0.70 13.60
C THR A 13 4.81 -0.40 12.53
N ILE A 14 5.62 -1.43 12.73
CA ILE A 14 5.67 -2.57 11.82
C ILE A 14 4.30 -3.26 11.65
N GLU A 15 3.50 -3.25 12.71
CA GLU A 15 2.13 -3.77 12.69
C GLU A 15 1.23 -2.94 11.77
N GLU A 16 1.28 -1.62 11.87
CA GLU A 16 0.52 -0.74 10.97
C GLU A 16 0.96 -0.86 9.52
N ILE A 17 2.26 -1.02 9.26
CA ILE A 17 2.80 -1.29 7.93
C ILE A 17 2.20 -2.59 7.37
N ASN A 18 2.18 -3.66 8.18
CA ASN A 18 1.62 -4.95 7.77
C ASN A 18 0.10 -4.86 7.53
N ASN A 19 -0.63 -4.19 8.43
CA ASN A 19 -2.07 -3.97 8.28
C ASN A 19 -2.38 -3.20 6.99
N LYS A 20 -1.58 -2.17 6.69
CA LYS A 20 -1.75 -1.37 5.47
C LYS A 20 -1.42 -2.16 4.20
N ILE A 21 -0.42 -3.05 4.24
CA ILE A 21 -0.13 -4.00 3.15
C ILE A 21 -1.34 -4.91 2.90
N ILE A 22 -1.94 -5.47 3.95
CA ILE A 22 -3.12 -6.36 3.82
C ILE A 22 -4.29 -5.61 3.19
N THR A 23 -4.60 -4.41 3.68
CA THR A 23 -5.69 -3.59 3.14
C THR A 23 -5.48 -3.25 1.66
N LEU A 24 -4.29 -2.78 1.28
CA LEU A 24 -3.99 -2.43 -0.11
C LEU A 24 -4.02 -3.67 -1.04
N LYS A 25 -3.62 -4.84 -0.56
CA LYS A 25 -3.74 -6.09 -1.33
C LYS A 25 -5.20 -6.50 -1.53
N LYS A 26 -6.05 -6.36 -0.51
CA LYS A 26 -7.49 -6.61 -0.62
C LYS A 26 -8.13 -5.67 -1.64
N GLU A 27 -7.81 -4.38 -1.59
CA GLU A 27 -8.28 -3.41 -2.58
C GLU A 27 -7.82 -3.75 -3.99
N LEU A 28 -6.55 -4.16 -4.15
CA LEU A 28 -6.03 -4.58 -5.45
C LEU A 28 -6.75 -5.81 -6.01
N ILE A 29 -7.09 -6.78 -5.16
CA ILE A 29 -7.87 -7.96 -5.55
C ILE A 29 -9.27 -7.55 -5.99
N LEU A 30 -9.96 -6.70 -5.21
CA LEU A 30 -11.28 -6.21 -5.55
C LEU A 30 -11.29 -5.51 -6.92
N LEU A 31 -10.31 -4.65 -7.20
CA LEU A 31 -10.19 -4.00 -8.50
C LEU A 31 -9.90 -4.97 -9.64
N LYS A 32 -9.13 -6.03 -9.39
CA LYS A 32 -8.90 -7.08 -10.38
C LYS A 32 -10.19 -7.85 -10.66
N ILE A 33 -10.97 -8.19 -9.63
CA ILE A 33 -12.26 -8.84 -9.79
C ILE A 33 -13.19 -7.96 -10.63
N GLN A 34 -13.32 -6.68 -10.28
CA GLN A 34 -14.13 -5.71 -11.04
C GLN A 34 -13.68 -5.60 -12.51
N LYS A 35 -12.37 -5.60 -12.76
CA LYS A 35 -11.82 -5.61 -14.13
C LYS A 35 -12.23 -6.87 -14.89
N THR A 36 -12.11 -8.03 -14.26
CA THR A 36 -12.44 -9.33 -14.87
C THR A 36 -13.94 -9.46 -15.14
N THR A 37 -14.78 -8.93 -14.25
CA THR A 37 -16.25 -8.89 -14.41
C THR A 37 -16.71 -7.79 -15.38
N LYS A 38 -15.80 -7.14 -16.11
CA LYS A 38 -16.06 -6.06 -17.07
C LYS A 38 -16.84 -4.88 -16.46
N GLN A 39 -16.73 -4.67 -15.15
CA GLN A 39 -17.27 -3.48 -14.51
C GLN A 39 -16.46 -2.25 -14.91
N THR A 40 -17.10 -1.09 -14.91
CA THR A 40 -16.43 0.18 -15.22
C THR A 40 -15.49 0.54 -14.08
N ILE A 41 -14.19 0.29 -14.28
CA ILE A 41 -13.14 0.64 -13.33
C ILE A 41 -12.36 1.86 -13.79
N LYS A 42 -11.91 2.66 -12.83
CA LYS A 42 -11.02 3.79 -13.07
C LYS A 42 -9.57 3.30 -13.21
N PRO A 43 -8.92 3.39 -14.39
CA PRO A 43 -7.56 2.85 -14.57
C PRO A 43 -6.52 3.50 -13.66
N HIS A 44 -6.70 4.79 -13.34
CA HIS A 44 -5.83 5.52 -12.43
C HIS A 44 -5.88 4.97 -10.99
N LEU A 45 -7.00 4.36 -10.58
CA LEU A 45 -7.14 3.79 -9.24
C LEU A 45 -6.28 2.51 -9.12
N LEU A 46 -6.24 1.69 -10.17
CA LEU A 46 -5.36 0.53 -10.24
C LEU A 46 -3.87 0.95 -10.21
N LYS A 47 -3.50 1.99 -10.97
CA LYS A 47 -2.13 2.56 -10.94
C LYS A 47 -1.78 3.09 -9.55
N LYS A 48 -2.70 3.82 -8.91
CA LYS A 48 -2.51 4.39 -7.56
C LYS A 48 -2.26 3.30 -6.52
N ILE A 49 -3.11 2.27 -6.48
CA ILE A 49 -2.98 1.18 -5.50
C ILE A 49 -1.70 0.38 -5.71
N LYS A 50 -1.32 0.07 -6.97
CA LYS A 50 -0.02 -0.57 -7.26
C LYS A 50 1.15 0.26 -6.73
N ASN A 51 1.14 1.57 -6.96
CA ASN A 51 2.18 2.47 -6.46
C ASN A 51 2.20 2.52 -4.92
N GLN A 52 1.03 2.52 -4.27
CA GLN A 52 0.94 2.50 -2.81
C GLN A 52 1.47 1.19 -2.22
N VAL A 53 1.16 0.03 -2.84
CA VAL A 53 1.71 -1.28 -2.45
C VAL A 53 3.24 -1.27 -2.57
N ALA A 54 3.79 -0.76 -3.67
CA ALA A 54 5.24 -0.67 -3.84
C ALA A 54 5.89 0.21 -2.75
N LYS A 55 5.33 1.40 -2.49
CA LYS A 55 5.82 2.32 -1.46
C LYS A 55 5.82 1.69 -0.07
N ILE A 56 4.73 1.04 0.33
CA ILE A 56 4.63 0.44 1.67
C ILE A 56 5.58 -0.77 1.83
N MET A 57 5.80 -1.55 0.77
CA MET A 57 6.78 -2.64 0.77
C MET A 57 8.21 -2.09 0.90
N THR A 58 8.55 -1.01 0.19
CA THR A 58 9.85 -0.34 0.36
C THR A 58 10.04 0.18 1.79
N LEU A 59 9.00 0.78 2.38
CA LEU A 59 9.04 1.22 3.79
C LEU A 59 9.28 0.05 4.74
N LYS A 60 8.60 -1.08 4.53
CA LYS A 60 8.82 -2.30 5.32
C LYS A 60 10.26 -2.79 5.22
N THR A 61 10.83 -2.86 4.02
CA THR A 61 12.23 -3.29 3.82
C THR A 61 13.20 -2.34 4.52
N ARG A 62 13.00 -1.01 4.40
CA ARG A 62 13.82 -0.03 5.11
C ARG A 62 13.75 -0.20 6.62
N TYR A 63 12.54 -0.39 7.15
CA TYR A 63 12.34 -0.65 8.58
C TYR A 63 13.09 -1.92 9.03
N ILE A 64 12.93 -3.04 8.33
CA ILE A 64 13.62 -4.30 8.67
C ILE A 64 15.13 -4.08 8.66
N ASN A 65 15.67 -3.49 7.59
CA ASN A 65 17.11 -3.26 7.46
C ASN A 65 17.67 -2.39 8.59
N GLN A 66 16.96 -1.34 9.00
CA GLN A 66 17.37 -0.50 10.14
C GLN A 66 17.39 -1.27 11.46
N ASN A 67 16.43 -2.18 11.68
CA ASN A 67 16.40 -2.99 12.89
C ASN A 67 17.43 -4.13 12.88
N THR A 68 17.76 -4.69 11.71
CA THR A 68 18.77 -5.76 11.58
C THR A 68 20.22 -5.26 11.67
N THR A 69 20.48 -3.98 11.39
CA THR A 69 21.84 -3.40 11.51
C THR A 69 22.20 -3.02 12.95
N ASN A 70 21.23 -3.01 13.86
CA ASN A 70 21.41 -2.65 15.27
C ASN A 70 21.44 -3.88 16.21
N GLY A 71 21.62 -5.09 15.67
CA GLY A 71 21.65 -6.35 16.41
C GLY A 71 22.95 -7.12 16.20
#